data_AF-A0AAW3HSU2-F1
#
_entry.id   AF-A0AAW3HSU2-F1
#
_cell.length_a   1.000
_cell.length_b   1.000
_cell.length_c   1.000
_cell.angle_alpha   90.00
_cell.angle_beta   90.00
_cell.angle_gamma   90.00
#
_symmetry.space_group_name_H-M   'P 1'
#
loop_
_entity.id
_entity.type
_entity.pdbx_description
1 polymer ?
#
loop_
_entity_poly.entity_id
_entity_poly.type
_entity_poly.pdbx_seq_one_letter_code
_entity_poly.pdbx_strand_id
1 'polypeptide(L)'
;MTVREYNLRMKGYLIKHLETERNIYLSAFIKRNAEATNQSGEYIYKDFKDFYDYDERKRKLLGDKPKQLDKTIVNRAKRVKELREKGGINV
;
A
#
# COMPACT_ATOMS: atom_id res chain seq x y z
N MET A 1 -4.80 21.47 -15.09
CA MET A 1 -4.50 20.47 -14.04
C MET A 1 -3.08 20.00 -14.27
N THR A 2 -2.19 20.19 -13.29
CA THR A 2 -0.79 19.73 -13.41
C THR A 2 -0.69 18.23 -13.10
N VAL A 3 0.39 17.57 -13.56
CA VAL A 3 0.68 16.17 -13.20
C VAL A 3 0.73 15.99 -11.68
N ARG A 4 1.27 16.99 -10.96
CA ARG A 4 1.34 17.00 -9.50
C ARG A 4 -0.06 17.06 -8.86
N GLU A 5 -0.93 17.94 -9.34
CA GLU A 5 -2.33 18.02 -8.87
C GLU A 5 -3.11 16.75 -9.15
N TYR A 6 -2.94 16.16 -10.34
CA TYR A 6 -3.57 14.89 -10.71
C TYR A 6 -3.14 13.77 -9.75
N ASN A 7 -1.84 13.63 -9.51
CA ASN A 7 -1.30 12.62 -8.60
C ASN A 7 -1.81 12.80 -7.16
N LEU A 8 -1.91 14.05 -6.68
CA LEU A 8 -2.45 14.34 -5.36
C LEU A 8 -3.93 13.96 -5.26
N ARG A 9 -4.74 14.31 -6.27
CA ARG A 9 -6.16 13.93 -6.35
C ARG A 9 -6.32 12.42 -6.41
N MET A 10 -5.49 11.73 -7.19
CA MET A 10 -5.52 10.27 -7.30
C MET A 10 -5.17 9.60 -5.97
N LYS A 11 -4.16 10.10 -5.26
CA LYS A 11 -3.81 9.62 -3.91
C LYS A 11 -4.97 9.79 -2.93
N GLY A 12 -5.63 10.96 -2.93
CA GLY A 12 -6.81 11.20 -2.10
C GLY A 12 -7.97 10.27 -2.43
N TYR A 13 -8.22 10.02 -3.73
CA TYR A 13 -9.22 9.07 -4.19
C TYR A 13 -8.95 7.64 -3.69
N LEU A 14 -7.70 7.17 -3.80
CA LEU A 14 -7.29 5.84 -3.33
C LEU A 14 -7.48 5.68 -1.81
N ILE A 15 -7.18 6.72 -1.03
CA ILE A 15 -7.40 6.72 0.42
C ILE A 15 -8.90 6.63 0.74
N LYS A 16 -9.73 7.44 0.07
CA LYS A 16 -11.19 7.39 0.26
C LYS A 16 -11.78 6.02 -0.11
N HIS A 17 -11.25 5.41 -1.17
CA HIS A 17 -11.65 4.07 -1.58
C HIS A 17 -11.29 3.03 -0.51
N LEU A 18 -10.08 3.10 0.04
CA LEU A 18 -9.62 2.25 1.14
C LEU A 18 -10.48 2.35 2.40
N GLU A 19 -10.93 3.56 2.76
CA GLU A 19 -11.85 3.78 3.87
C GLU A 19 -13.23 3.15 3.60
N THR A 20 -13.70 3.28 2.35
CA THR A 20 -14.97 2.67 1.92
C THR A 20 -14.89 1.15 1.98
N GLU A 21 -13.79 0.56 1.49
CA GLU A 21 -13.48 -0.87 1.58
C GLU A 21 -13.50 -1.32 3.05
N ARG A 22 -12.76 -0.63 3.93
CA ARG A 22 -12.74 -0.92 5.38
C ARG A 22 -14.14 -0.91 5.99
N ASN A 23 -14.99 0.05 5.65
CA ASN A 23 -16.34 0.17 6.20
C ASN A 23 -17.24 -1.00 5.76
N ILE A 24 -17.09 -1.48 4.53
CA ILE A 24 -17.80 -2.66 4.04
C ILE A 24 -17.38 -3.90 4.83
N TYR A 25 -16.06 -4.12 4.99
CA TYR A 25 -15.54 -5.23 5.79
C TYR A 25 -15.99 -5.14 7.26
N LEU A 26 -16.00 -3.93 7.84
CA LEU A 26 -16.46 -3.73 9.22
C LEU A 26 -17.94 -4.07 9.38
N SER A 27 -18.76 -3.68 8.41
CA SER A 27 -20.19 -4.00 8.39
C SER A 27 -20.41 -5.51 8.33
N ALA A 28 -19.62 -6.22 7.50
CA ALA A 28 -19.65 -7.68 7.43
C ALA A 28 -19.17 -8.34 8.73
N PHE A 29 -18.14 -7.80 9.37
CA PHE A 29 -17.63 -8.30 10.66
C PHE A 29 -18.66 -8.11 11.78
N ILE A 30 -19.33 -6.95 11.85
CA ILE A 30 -20.41 -6.69 12.80
C ILE A 30 -21.59 -7.64 12.56
N LYS A 31 -22.02 -7.78 11.29
CA LYS A 31 -23.08 -8.72 10.93
C LYS A 31 -22.75 -10.15 11.34
N ARG A 32 -21.51 -10.58 11.13
CA ARG A 32 -21.02 -11.89 11.58
C ARG A 32 -21.00 -12.03 13.09
N ASN A 33 -20.57 -11.02 13.84
CA ASN A 33 -20.63 -11.07 15.31
C ASN A 33 -22.08 -11.07 15.83
N ALA A 34 -23.02 -10.55 15.04
CA ALA A 34 -24.45 -10.66 15.33
C ALA A 34 -25.02 -12.03 14.92
N GLU A 35 -24.48 -12.67 13.87
CA GLU A 35 -24.86 -13.99 13.39
C GLU A 35 -23.99 -15.10 14.02
N ALA A 36 -24.44 -15.56 15.20
CA ALA A 36 -24.11 -16.79 15.94
C ALA A 36 -22.77 -17.52 15.67
N THR A 37 -22.03 -17.72 16.78
CA THR A 37 -20.95 -18.68 16.97
C THR A 37 -21.35 -20.13 16.67
N ASN A 38 -20.35 -20.99 16.42
CA ASN A 38 -20.54 -22.44 16.28
C ASN A 38 -21.18 -23.08 17.54
N GLN A 39 -21.48 -24.39 17.51
CA GLN A 39 -22.07 -25.14 18.64
C GLN A 39 -21.25 -25.07 19.95
N SER A 40 -20.00 -24.61 19.89
CA SER A 40 -19.09 -24.42 21.03
C SER A 40 -18.91 -22.95 21.44
N GLY A 41 -19.53 -21.99 20.77
CA GLY A 41 -19.40 -20.57 21.10
C GLY A 41 -18.17 -19.86 20.53
N GLU A 42 -17.41 -20.47 19.60
CA GLU A 42 -16.15 -19.90 19.10
C GLU A 42 -16.26 -19.32 17.68
N TYR A 43 -15.68 -18.13 17.50
CA TYR A 43 -15.54 -17.48 16.19
C TYR A 43 -14.21 -17.86 15.52
N ILE A 44 -14.25 -18.23 14.22
CA ILE A 44 -13.06 -18.59 13.39
C ILE A 44 -12.07 -17.41 13.23
N TYR A 45 -12.55 -16.18 13.34
CA TYR A 45 -11.77 -14.95 13.21
C TYR A 45 -12.13 -14.13 14.43
N LYS A 46 -11.17 -13.91 15.33
CA LYS A 46 -11.45 -13.29 16.63
C LYS A 46 -11.38 -11.79 16.52
N ASP A 47 -10.46 -11.29 15.69
CA ASP A 47 -10.24 -9.88 15.49
C ASP A 47 -10.64 -9.43 14.09
N PHE A 48 -11.06 -8.17 13.98
CA PHE A 48 -11.35 -7.56 12.67
C PHE A 48 -10.14 -7.61 11.72
N LYS A 49 -8.92 -7.53 12.28
CA LYS A 49 -7.68 -7.58 11.51
C LYS A 49 -7.46 -8.92 10.82
N ASP A 50 -7.99 -10.01 11.39
CA ASP A 50 -7.98 -11.34 10.75
C ASP A 50 -8.87 -11.37 9.51
N PHE A 51 -9.89 -10.51 9.47
CA PHE A 51 -10.82 -10.37 8.34
C PHE A 51 -10.33 -9.35 7.31
N TYR A 52 -9.71 -8.25 7.76
CA TYR A 52 -9.21 -7.17 6.90
C TYR A 52 -8.07 -6.37 7.55
N ASP A 53 -6.86 -6.48 7.00
CA ASP A 53 -5.69 -5.67 7.39
C ASP A 53 -5.59 -4.39 6.54
N TYR A 54 -6.09 -3.29 7.10
CA TYR A 54 -6.06 -1.97 6.46
C TYR A 54 -4.64 -1.48 6.18
N ASP A 55 -3.67 -1.75 7.06
CA ASP A 55 -2.31 -1.25 6.93
C ASP A 55 -1.52 -2.02 5.86
N GLU A 56 -1.73 -3.32 5.76
CA GLU A 56 -1.22 -4.12 4.65
C GLU A 56 -1.84 -3.68 3.31
N ARG A 57 -3.16 -3.46 3.28
CA ARG A 57 -3.88 -3.01 2.08
C ARG A 57 -3.42 -1.64 1.61
N LYS A 58 -3.27 -0.69 2.54
CA LYS A 58 -2.72 0.65 2.31
C LYS A 58 -1.30 0.60 1.77
N ARG A 59 -0.42 -0.26 2.32
CA ARG A 59 0.95 -0.47 1.81
C ARG A 59 0.97 -1.01 0.38
N LYS A 60 0.12 -2.00 0.08
CA LYS A 60 -0.01 -2.58 -1.28
C LYS A 60 -0.50 -1.54 -2.30
N LEU A 61 -1.44 -0.67 -1.93
CA LEU A 61 -2.04 0.32 -2.83
C LEU A 61 -1.22 1.59 -3.00
N LEU A 62 -0.68 2.15 -1.91
CA LEU A 62 0.12 3.37 -1.95
C LEU A 62 1.58 3.12 -2.35
N GLY A 63 1.99 1.86 -2.47
CA GLY A 63 3.28 1.51 -3.03
C GLY A 63 4.45 1.78 -2.09
N ASP A 64 4.25 1.71 -0.77
CA ASP A 64 5.40 1.54 0.15
C ASP A 64 5.80 0.07 0.15
N LYS A 65 6.33 -0.37 -0.99
CA LYS A 65 7.48 -1.26 -0.95
C LYS A 65 8.66 -0.36 -1.27
N PRO A 66 9.75 -0.34 -0.48
CA PRO A 66 11.03 -0.17 -1.13
C PRO A 66 11.05 -1.28 -2.19
N LYS A 67 10.91 -0.93 -3.48
CA LYS A 67 11.59 -1.73 -4.49
C LYS A 67 12.99 -1.84 -3.91
N GLN A 68 13.42 -3.03 -3.48
CA GLN A 68 14.84 -3.24 -3.28
C GLN A 68 15.43 -2.81 -4.62
N LEU A 69 16.00 -1.60 -4.62
CA LEU A 69 16.56 -1.01 -5.81
C LEU A 69 17.62 -2.02 -6.23
N ASP A 70 17.45 -2.57 -7.42
CA ASP A 70 18.38 -3.56 -7.93
C ASP A 70 19.78 -2.96 -7.80
N LYS A 71 20.63 -3.62 -7.00
CA LYS A 71 21.97 -3.14 -6.66
C LYS A 71 22.76 -2.82 -7.93
N THR A 72 22.48 -3.52 -9.03
CA THR A 72 23.09 -3.26 -10.34
C THR A 72 22.68 -1.89 -10.91
N ILE A 73 21.41 -1.51 -10.79
CA ILE A 73 20.89 -0.22 -11.27
C ILE A 73 21.47 0.93 -10.42
N VAL A 74 21.53 0.75 -9.10
CA VAL A 74 22.12 1.75 -8.18
C VAL A 74 23.60 1.97 -8.50
N ASN A 75 24.34 0.89 -8.69
CA ASN A 75 25.77 0.96 -8.99
C ASN A 75 26.04 1.59 -10.37
N ARG A 76 25.20 1.31 -11.37
CA ARG A 76 25.27 1.98 -12.68
C ARG A 76 24.99 3.48 -12.56
N ALA A 77 23.95 3.85 -11.82
CA ALA A 77 23.61 5.26 -11.60
C ALA A 77 24.73 6.04 -10.89
N LYS A 78 25.36 5.43 -9.87
CA LYS A 78 26.54 6.00 -9.19
C LYS A 78 27.71 6.19 -10.15
N ARG A 79 28.02 5.19 -10.98
CA ARG A 79 29.11 5.27 -11.96
C ARG A 79 28.88 6.35 -13.01
N VAL A 80 27.65 6.50 -13.52
CA VAL A 80 27.30 7.57 -14.46
C VAL A 80 27.47 8.95 -13.83
N LYS A 81 27.08 9.09 -12.55
CA LYS A 81 27.28 10.34 -11.79
C LYS A 81 28.76 10.68 -11.62
N GLU A 82 29.58 9.70 -11.22
CA GLU A 82 31.04 9.88 -11.10
C GLU A 82 31.71 10.26 -12.42
N LEU A 83 31.27 9.67 -13.53
CA LEU A 83 31.80 9.99 -14.86
C LEU A 83 31.41 11.40 -15.33
N ARG A 84 30.20 11.88 -14.96
CA ARG A 84 29.78 13.26 -15.19
C ARG A 84 30.59 14.26 -14.35
N GLU A 85 30.83 13.95 -13.07
CA GLU A 85 31.59 14.81 -12.16
C GLU A 85 33.07 14.89 -12.51
N LYS A 86 33.65 13.83 -13.07
CA LYS A 86 35.04 13.79 -13.57
C LYS A 86 35.21 14.36 -14.99
N GLY A 87 34.17 14.95 -15.58
CA GLY A 87 34.22 15.53 -16.93
C GLY A 87 34.39 14.51 -18.06
N GLY A 88 34.16 13.22 -17.80
CA GLY A 88 34.37 12.13 -18.76
C GLY A 88 33.21 11.86 -19.72
N ILE A 89 32.07 12.55 -19.54
CA ILE A 89 30.91 12.47 -20.44
C ILE A 89 30.40 13.89 -20.67
N ASN A 90 30.83 14.49 -21.79
CA ASN A 90 30.09 15.57 -22.43
C ASN A 90 29.00 14.93 -23.28
N VAL A 91 27.74 15.17 -22.94
CA VAL A 91 26.61 15.03 -23.87
C VAL A 91 26.36 16.40 -24.46
#